data_AF-A0AAD7WCD4-F1
#
_entry.id   AF-A0AAD7WCD4-F1
#
_cell.length_a   1.000
_cell.length_b   1.000
_cell.length_c   1.000
_cell.angle_alpha   90.00
_cell.angle_beta   90.00
_cell.angle_gamma   90.00
#
_symmetry.space_group_name_H-M   'P 1'
#
loop_
_entity.id
_entity.type
_entity.pdbx_description
1 polymer ?
#
loop_
_entity_poly.entity_id
_entity_poly.type
_entity_poly.pdbx_seq_one_letter_code
_entity_poly.pdbx_strand_id
1 'polypeptide(L)'
;MNFRQANQKQLSEIKDKINKSNKRLEEAETCIEGADMRIQNVEEGVTEMLKVQEVLSSWLTDLEGRFRHENIRIYRVPEGSEDGTAMEGLLRSQLDLNPSRELHIERAQRALVPRPIDQVKP
;
A
#
# COMPACT_ATOMS: atom_id res chain seq x y z
N MET A 1 -63.31 -43.65 -15.17
CA MET A 1 -62.46 -43.24 -14.01
C MET A 1 -61.16 -42.68 -14.59
N ASN A 2 -60.57 -41.55 -14.22
CA ASN A 2 -60.85 -40.58 -13.14
C ASN A 2 -60.06 -39.27 -13.41
N PHE A 3 -60.62 -38.32 -14.18
CA PHE A 3 -60.03 -36.99 -14.39
C PHE A 3 -59.75 -36.25 -13.06
N ARG A 4 -60.65 -36.40 -12.09
CA ARG A 4 -60.49 -35.87 -10.73
C ARG A 4 -59.24 -36.40 -10.01
N GLN A 5 -58.95 -37.68 -10.16
CA GLN A 5 -57.81 -38.33 -9.49
C GLN A 5 -56.49 -37.93 -10.14
N ALA A 6 -56.48 -37.74 -11.47
CA ALA A 6 -55.32 -37.20 -12.19
C ALA A 6 -54.99 -35.76 -11.76
N ASN A 7 -56.00 -34.88 -11.69
CA ASN A 7 -55.81 -33.50 -11.20
C ASN A 7 -55.35 -33.46 -9.74
N GLN A 8 -55.89 -34.33 -8.89
CA GLN A 8 -55.49 -34.38 -7.48
C GLN A 8 -54.03 -34.83 -7.32
N LYS A 9 -53.56 -35.76 -8.16
CA LYS A 9 -52.15 -36.17 -8.20
C LYS A 9 -51.23 -35.06 -8.71
N GLN A 10 -51.63 -34.34 -9.75
CA GLN A 10 -50.86 -33.19 -10.25
C GLN A 10 -50.76 -32.07 -9.20
N LEU A 11 -51.85 -31.78 -8.49
CA LEU A 11 -51.85 -30.79 -7.41
C LEU A 11 -50.94 -31.20 -6.25
N SER A 12 -50.90 -32.49 -5.88
CA SER A 12 -49.97 -32.95 -4.84
C SER A 12 -48.51 -32.84 -5.30
N GLU A 13 -48.21 -33.22 -6.54
CA GLU A 13 -46.85 -33.10 -7.10
C GLU A 13 -46.39 -31.64 -7.17
N ILE A 14 -47.29 -30.71 -7.52
CA ILE A 14 -47.00 -29.27 -7.51
C ILE A 14 -46.72 -28.80 -6.08
N LYS A 15 -47.56 -29.20 -5.11
CA LYS A 15 -47.36 -28.86 -3.70
C LYS A 15 -46.00 -29.34 -3.18
N ASP A 16 -45.61 -30.56 -3.52
CA ASP A 16 -44.31 -31.11 -3.11
C ASP A 16 -43.13 -30.37 -3.74
N LYS A 17 -43.25 -29.99 -5.02
CA LYS A 17 -42.25 -29.16 -5.70
C LYS A 17 -42.14 -27.78 -5.07
N ILE A 18 -43.27 -27.14 -4.72
CA ILE A 18 -43.28 -25.84 -4.03
C ILE A 18 -42.60 -25.97 -2.66
N ASN A 19 -42.95 -26.98 -1.86
CA ASN A 19 -42.33 -27.18 -0.55
C ASN A 19 -40.81 -27.40 -0.66
N LYS A 20 -40.38 -28.20 -1.64
CA LYS A 20 -38.94 -28.41 -1.90
C LYS A 20 -38.25 -27.13 -2.35
N SER A 21 -38.93 -26.31 -3.16
CA SER A 21 -38.40 -25.03 -3.61
C SER A 21 -38.26 -24.05 -2.44
N ASN A 22 -39.28 -23.94 -1.59
CA ASN A 22 -39.26 -23.06 -0.42
C ASN A 22 -38.13 -23.43 0.55
N LYS A 23 -37.94 -24.73 0.82
CA LYS A 23 -36.84 -25.18 1.68
C LYS A 23 -35.47 -24.79 1.13
N ARG A 24 -35.25 -24.96 -0.17
CA ARG A 24 -33.99 -24.54 -0.81
C ARG A 24 -33.79 -23.03 -0.78
N LEU A 25 -34.89 -22.28 -0.81
CA LEU A 25 -34.88 -20.83 -0.77
C LEU A 25 -34.52 -20.34 0.63
N GLU A 26 -35.10 -20.90 1.68
CA GLU A 26 -34.72 -20.63 3.09
C GLU A 26 -33.25 -20.95 3.38
N GLU A 27 -32.75 -22.09 2.86
CA GLU A 27 -31.34 -22.48 2.98
C GLU A 27 -30.42 -21.47 2.27
N ALA A 28 -30.82 -20.99 1.09
CA ALA A 28 -30.07 -19.98 0.34
C ALA A 28 -30.08 -18.62 1.05
N GLU A 29 -31.23 -18.18 1.57
CA GLU A 29 -31.37 -16.93 2.34
C GLU A 29 -30.46 -16.94 3.57
N THR A 30 -30.47 -18.03 4.35
CA THR A 30 -29.60 -18.17 5.52
C THR A 30 -28.12 -18.13 5.15
N CYS A 31 -27.75 -18.75 4.02
CA CYS A 31 -26.37 -18.73 3.54
C CYS A 31 -25.94 -17.33 3.09
N ILE A 32 -26.82 -16.61 2.41
CA ILE A 32 -26.58 -15.22 1.97
C ILE A 32 -26.42 -14.31 3.19
N GLU A 33 -27.31 -14.39 4.18
CA GLU A 33 -27.22 -13.60 5.40
C GLU A 33 -25.89 -13.85 6.15
N GLY A 34 -25.47 -15.12 6.23
CA GLY A 34 -24.17 -15.48 6.80
C GLY A 34 -22.98 -14.95 6.02
N ALA A 35 -23.07 -14.90 4.68
CA ALA A 35 -22.04 -14.33 3.83
C ALA A 35 -21.98 -12.81 3.97
N ASP A 36 -23.12 -12.13 3.98
CA ASP A 36 -23.24 -10.68 4.12
C ASP A 36 -22.66 -10.20 5.46
N MET A 37 -22.97 -10.87 6.57
CA MET A 37 -22.37 -10.56 7.88
C MET A 37 -20.83 -10.69 7.86
N ARG A 38 -20.31 -11.72 7.19
CA ARG A 38 -18.86 -11.92 7.09
C ARG A 38 -18.21 -10.84 6.23
N ILE A 39 -18.85 -10.44 5.13
CA ILE A 39 -18.39 -9.37 4.26
C ILE A 39 -18.35 -8.07 5.04
N GLN A 40 -19.42 -7.72 5.75
CA GLN A 40 -19.49 -6.50 6.55
C GLN A 40 -18.38 -6.44 7.61
N ASN A 41 -18.15 -7.53 8.35
CA ASN A 41 -17.07 -7.59 9.34
C ASN A 41 -15.69 -7.39 8.71
N VAL A 42 -15.46 -7.94 7.51
CA VAL A 42 -14.20 -7.76 6.78
C VAL A 42 -14.05 -6.33 6.29
N GLU A 43 -15.11 -5.73 5.75
CA GLU A 43 -15.11 -4.34 5.29
C GLU A 43 -14.82 -3.36 6.43
N GLU A 44 -15.41 -3.57 7.61
CA GLU A 44 -15.13 -2.79 8.82
C GLU A 44 -13.65 -2.92 9.23
N GLY A 45 -13.14 -4.15 9.30
CA GLY A 45 -11.74 -4.40 9.65
C GLY A 45 -10.73 -3.80 8.65
N VAL A 46 -11.02 -3.88 7.35
CA VAL A 46 -10.20 -3.25 6.30
C VAL A 46 -10.24 -1.73 6.43
N THR A 47 -11.40 -1.15 6.71
CA THR A 47 -11.55 0.30 6.89
C THR A 47 -10.72 0.81 8.07
N GLU A 48 -10.71 0.09 9.18
CA GLU A 48 -9.87 0.43 10.34
C GLU A 48 -8.38 0.29 10.01
N MET A 49 -7.99 -0.77 9.31
CA MET A 49 -6.60 -1.00 8.91
C MET A 49 -6.09 0.11 7.98
N LEU A 50 -6.92 0.61 7.05
CA LEU A 50 -6.58 1.73 6.17
C LEU A 50 -6.29 3.02 6.96
N LYS A 51 -7.09 3.31 8.00
CA LYS A 51 -6.85 4.48 8.86
C LYS A 51 -5.51 4.38 9.58
N VAL A 52 -5.19 3.19 10.11
CA VAL A 52 -3.90 2.96 10.76
C VAL A 52 -2.75 3.13 9.76
N GLN A 53 -2.90 2.58 8.55
CA GLN A 53 -1.89 2.71 7.49
C GLN A 53 -1.64 4.18 7.10
N GLU A 54 -2.67 5.00 7.02
CA GLU A 54 -2.55 6.43 6.71
C GLU A 54 -1.71 7.15 7.78
N VAL A 55 -2.02 6.92 9.06
CA VAL A 55 -1.27 7.51 10.19
C VAL A 55 0.19 7.06 10.17
N LEU A 56 0.45 5.76 9.98
CA LEU A 56 1.81 5.23 9.90
C LEU A 56 2.58 5.81 8.72
N SER A 57 1.94 5.97 7.57
CA SER A 57 2.57 6.55 6.38
C SER A 57 2.93 8.02 6.59
N SER A 58 2.04 8.78 7.24
CA SER A 58 2.32 10.17 7.61
C SER A 58 3.50 10.26 8.58
N TRP A 59 3.55 9.39 9.58
CA TRP A 59 4.63 9.38 10.56
C TRP A 59 5.97 8.98 9.94
N LEU A 60 5.97 7.96 9.07
CA LEU A 60 7.15 7.56 8.31
C LEU A 60 7.68 8.73 7.48
N THR A 61 6.80 9.45 6.79
CA THR A 61 7.18 10.60 5.94
C THR A 61 7.81 11.72 6.77
N ASP A 62 7.23 12.04 7.93
CA ASP A 62 7.78 13.05 8.85
C ASP A 62 9.16 12.61 9.38
N LEU A 63 9.28 11.35 9.82
CA LEU A 63 10.56 10.80 10.27
C LEU A 63 11.62 10.84 9.18
N GLU A 64 11.31 10.35 7.98
CA GLU A 64 12.23 10.38 6.85
C GLU A 64 12.65 11.81 6.51
N GLY A 65 11.71 12.76 6.56
CA GLY A 65 11.97 14.19 6.41
C GLY A 65 12.98 14.69 7.45
N ARG A 66 12.78 14.39 8.73
CA ARG A 66 13.68 14.78 9.82
C ARG A 66 15.05 14.14 9.70
N PHE A 67 15.12 12.84 9.42
CA PHE A 67 16.39 12.13 9.23
C PHE A 67 17.18 12.58 8.00
N ARG A 68 16.50 13.16 6.99
CA ARG A 68 17.14 13.68 5.78
C ARG A 68 17.27 15.19 5.77
N HIS A 69 16.77 15.90 6.78
CA HIS A 69 16.80 17.35 6.85
C HIS A 69 18.23 17.91 6.82
N GLU A 70 19.16 17.19 7.43
CA GLU A 70 20.57 17.58 7.49
C GLU A 70 21.40 17.00 6.31
N ASN A 71 20.76 16.23 5.43
CA ASN A 71 21.41 15.64 4.27
C ASN A 71 21.26 16.53 3.03
N ILE A 72 22.38 16.87 2.40
CA ILE A 72 22.40 17.59 1.13
C ILE A 72 22.79 16.62 0.01
N ARG A 73 22.11 16.69 -1.13
CA ARG A 73 22.43 15.90 -2.31
C ARG A 73 23.09 16.77 -3.37
N ILE A 74 24.35 16.47 -3.67
CA ILE A 74 25.15 17.19 -4.66
C ILE A 74 25.22 16.34 -5.94
N TYR A 75 24.99 16.98 -7.08
CA TYR A 75 25.03 16.34 -8.39
C TYR A 75 26.22 16.86 -9.20
N ARG A 76 26.64 16.09 -10.22
CA ARG A 76 27.75 16.43 -11.14
C ARG A 76 29.13 16.54 -10.46
N VAL A 77 29.31 15.82 -9.37
CA VAL A 77 30.63 15.57 -8.79
C VAL A 77 31.32 14.48 -9.61
N PRO A 78 32.58 14.66 -10.05
CA PRO A 78 33.35 13.59 -10.69
C PRO A 78 33.45 12.34 -9.81
N GLU A 79 33.26 11.16 -10.39
CA GLU A 79 33.35 9.91 -9.61
C GLU A 79 34.76 9.72 -9.04
N GLY A 80 34.84 9.31 -7.77
CA GLY A 80 36.12 9.10 -7.08
C GLY A 80 36.72 10.33 -6.39
N SER A 81 36.11 11.52 -6.51
CA SER A 81 36.48 12.72 -5.74
C SER A 81 35.58 12.93 -4.50
N GLU A 82 35.07 11.84 -3.93
CA GLU A 82 33.94 11.84 -2.99
C GLU A 82 34.36 11.69 -1.52
N ASP A 83 35.66 11.81 -1.22
CA ASP A 83 36.13 11.82 0.16
C ASP A 83 35.64 13.08 0.92
N GLY A 84 35.59 12.98 2.25
CA GLY A 84 35.03 14.04 3.10
C GLY A 84 35.76 15.38 2.98
N THR A 85 37.08 15.34 2.75
CA THR A 85 37.91 16.54 2.63
C THR A 85 37.69 17.25 1.28
N ALA A 86 37.55 16.50 0.19
CA ALA A 86 37.21 17.01 -1.12
C ALA A 86 35.81 17.64 -1.13
N MET A 87 34.84 17.03 -0.45
CA MET A 87 33.50 17.61 -0.29
C MET A 87 33.51 18.90 0.50
N GLU A 88 34.28 18.99 1.58
CA GLU A 88 34.42 20.22 2.36
C GLU A 88 35.04 21.35 1.52
N GLY A 89 36.10 21.05 0.77
CA GLY A 89 36.72 21.99 -0.17
C GLY A 89 35.75 22.46 -1.25
N LEU A 90 34.97 21.54 -1.83
CA LEU A 90 33.94 21.85 -2.81
C LEU A 90 32.90 22.82 -2.23
N LEU A 91 32.34 22.52 -1.06
CA LEU A 91 31.34 23.37 -0.40
C LEU A 91 31.89 24.77 -0.13
N ARG A 92 33.11 24.87 0.42
CA ARG A 92 33.76 26.17 0.69
C ARG A 92 34.08 26.97 -0.58
N SER A 93 34.32 26.29 -1.71
CA SER A 93 34.61 26.95 -2.99
C SER A 93 33.36 27.46 -3.70
N GLN A 94 32.22 26.78 -3.52
CA GLN A 94 30.97 27.08 -4.24
C GLN A 94 29.99 27.89 -3.41
N LEU A 95 30.06 27.77 -2.09
CA LEU A 95 29.27 28.53 -1.13
C LEU A 95 30.25 29.45 -0.41
N ASP A 96 29.98 30.75 -0.35
CA ASP A 96 30.78 31.76 0.35
C ASP A 96 30.75 31.55 1.88
N LEU A 97 31.26 30.41 2.33
CA LEU A 97 31.27 29.96 3.71
C LEU A 97 32.49 30.54 4.42
N ASN A 98 32.30 30.96 5.68
CA ASN A 98 33.40 31.48 6.49
C ASN A 98 34.50 30.41 6.65
N PRO A 99 35.76 30.71 6.26
CA PRO A 99 36.85 29.73 6.29
C PRO A 99 37.18 29.24 7.70
N SER A 100 36.86 30.02 8.74
CA SER A 100 37.08 29.64 10.14
C SER A 100 35.96 28.78 10.73
N ARG A 101 34.85 28.59 10.01
CA ARG A 101 33.73 27.76 10.49
C ARG A 101 34.00 26.30 10.14
N GLU A 102 33.92 25.42 11.13
CA GLU A 102 33.99 23.97 10.94
C GLU A 102 32.64 23.44 10.41
N LEU A 103 32.67 22.56 9.40
CA LEU A 103 31.47 22.10 8.70
C LEU A 103 30.87 20.79 9.24
N HIS A 104 31.46 20.19 10.29
CA HIS A 104 30.96 18.99 11.00
C HIS A 104 30.26 17.95 10.11
N ILE A 105 30.86 17.61 8.96
CA ILE A 105 30.28 16.65 8.02
C ILE A 105 30.40 15.26 8.62
N GLU A 106 29.27 14.67 9.05
CA GLU A 106 29.26 13.33 9.66
C GLU A 106 29.60 12.23 8.64
N ARG A 107 29.07 12.35 7.41
CA ARG A 107 29.31 11.38 6.34
C ARG A 107 29.19 12.00 4.96
N ALA A 108 30.16 11.73 4.10
CA ALA A 108 30.10 11.99 2.67
C ALA A 108 30.18 10.66 1.92
N GLN A 109 29.19 10.36 1.06
CA GLN A 109 29.21 9.16 0.24
C GLN A 109 28.41 9.33 -1.04
N ARG A 110 28.77 8.54 -2.05
CA ARG A 110 27.99 8.38 -3.27
C ARG A 110 26.62 7.77 -2.97
N ALA A 111 25.60 8.18 -3.73
CA ALA A 111 24.32 7.48 -3.70
C ALA A 111 24.52 6.01 -4.11
N LEU A 112 23.74 5.10 -3.52
CA LEU A 112 23.79 3.65 -3.79
C LEU A 112 23.21 3.27 -5.17
N VAL A 113 23.53 4.05 -6.20
CA VAL A 113 23.18 3.78 -7.60
C VAL A 113 24.38 3.17 -8.32
N PRO A 114 24.20 2.35 -9.35
CA PRO A 114 25.30 1.86 -10.18
C PRO A 114 26.16 3.01 -10.73
N ARG A 115 27.45 2.79 -11.00
CA ARG A 115 28.28 3.77 -11.72
C ARG A 115 27.65 4.06 -13.08
N PRO A 116 27.28 5.32 -13.41
CA PRO A 116 26.98 5.68 -14.77
C PRO A 116 28.12 5.21 -15.66
N ILE A 117 27.77 4.33 -16.59
CA ILE A 117 28.61 4.00 -17.74
C ILE A 117 28.72 5.31 -18.53
N ASP A 118 29.90 5.62 -19.07
CA ASP A 118 30.35 6.92 -19.64
C ASP A 118 29.43 7.60 -20.70
N GLN A 119 28.22 7.07 -20.97
CA GLN A 119 27.31 7.51 -22.01
C GLN A 119 25.87 7.83 -21.56
N VAL A 120 25.60 7.98 -20.27
CA VAL A 120 24.28 8.50 -19.85
C VAL A 120 24.38 10.01 -19.64
N LYS A 121 23.97 10.77 -20.66
CA LYS A 121 23.67 12.21 -20.54
C LYS A 121 22.56 12.43 -19.49
N PRO A 122 22.53 13.61 -18.82
CA PRO A 122 21.74 13.87 -17.62
C PRO A 122 20.24 13.66 -17.79
#